data_AF-A0A089HGN5-F1
#
_entry.id   AF-A0A089HGN5-F1
#
_cell.length_a   1.000
_cell.length_b   1.000
_cell.length_c   1.000
_cell.angle_alpha   90.00
_cell.angle_beta   90.00
_cell.angle_gamma   90.00
#
_symmetry.space_group_name_H-M   'P 1'
#
loop_
_entity.id
_entity.type
_entity.pdbx_description
1 polymer ?
#
loop_
_entity_poly.entity_id
_entity_poly.type
_entity_poly.pdbx_seq_one_letter_code
_entity_poly.pdbx_strand_id
1 'polypeptide(L)'
;MLEGVFADKGDHSGWRTDLINNQLFVGDLAEHTWSLYSANGAAIVTKQAWPGNSDSKFAGYNAAAGISYFLEYHSGKASIAAYPVH
;
A
#
# COMPACT_ATOMS: atom_id res chain seq x y z
N MET A 1 -9.42 -32.47 20.81
CA MET A 1 -8.87 -31.12 20.95
C MET A 1 -8.69 -30.60 19.53
N LEU A 2 -9.55 -29.67 19.10
CA LEU A 2 -9.47 -29.04 17.78
C LEU A 2 -8.34 -28.00 17.86
N GLU A 3 -7.15 -28.35 17.38
CA GLU A 3 -6.18 -27.36 16.90
C GLU A 3 -5.86 -27.69 15.45
N GLY A 4 -6.93 -27.78 14.66
CA GLY A 4 -6.86 -27.64 13.22
C GLY A 4 -6.51 -26.20 12.93
N VAL A 5 -5.21 -25.93 12.95
CA VAL A 5 -4.56 -24.71 12.50
C VAL A 5 -5.32 -24.22 11.26
N PHE A 6 -5.99 -23.08 11.37
CA PHE A 6 -6.25 -22.25 10.20
C PHE A 6 -4.88 -21.76 9.72
N ALA A 7 -4.07 -22.68 9.20
CA ALA A 7 -2.94 -22.35 8.38
C ALA A 7 -3.62 -21.92 7.10
N ASP A 8 -3.98 -20.64 7.06
CA ASP A 8 -4.30 -19.95 5.85
C ASP A 8 -3.04 -19.98 4.99
N LYS A 9 -2.83 -21.13 4.35
CA LYS A 9 -2.01 -21.30 3.16
C LYS A 9 -2.86 -20.95 1.94
N GLY A 10 -3.77 -19.99 2.08
CA GLY A 10 -4.36 -19.34 0.94
C GLY A 10 -3.22 -18.70 0.17
N ASP A 11 -3.11 -19.06 -1.10
CA ASP A 11 -2.64 -18.15 -2.14
C ASP A 11 -3.54 -16.89 -2.10
N HIS A 12 -3.44 -16.11 -1.03
CA HIS A 12 -3.84 -14.71 -1.06
C HIS A 12 -3.10 -14.16 -2.25
N SER A 13 -3.82 -13.55 -3.18
CA SER A 13 -3.38 -13.24 -4.54
C SER A 13 -2.15 -12.33 -4.64
N GLY A 14 -1.46 -12.05 -3.53
CA GLY A 14 -0.34 -11.14 -3.40
C GLY A 14 -0.78 -9.73 -3.09
N TRP A 15 -2.08 -9.42 -3.04
CA TRP A 15 -2.52 -8.03 -3.03
C TRP A 15 -3.04 -7.54 -1.68
N ARG A 16 -2.69 -6.30 -1.34
CA ARG A 16 -3.28 -5.52 -0.24
C ARG A 16 -3.98 -4.30 -0.81
N THR A 17 -5.25 -4.09 -0.45
CA THR A 17 -6.04 -2.95 -0.92
C THR A 17 -6.56 -2.11 0.23
N ASP A 18 -6.45 -0.79 0.12
CA ASP A 18 -6.94 0.16 1.12
C ASP A 18 -7.68 1.30 0.39
N LEU A 19 -8.90 1.66 0.84
CA LEU A 19 -9.63 2.82 0.31
C LEU A 19 -9.45 4.00 1.28
N ILE A 20 -8.71 5.02 0.86
CA ILE A 20 -8.34 6.17 1.70
C ILE A 20 -8.58 7.45 0.90
N ASN A 21 -9.27 8.44 1.48
CA ASN A 21 -9.53 9.74 0.83
C ASN A 21 -10.09 9.63 -0.59
N ASN A 22 -11.01 8.68 -0.82
CA ASN A 22 -11.63 8.41 -2.12
C ASN A 22 -10.61 7.98 -3.19
N GLN A 23 -9.51 7.36 -2.77
CA GLN A 23 -8.49 6.75 -3.62
C GLN A 23 -8.32 5.29 -3.23
N LEU A 24 -8.27 4.42 -4.22
CA LEU A 24 -8.02 3.00 -4.02
C LEU A 24 -6.51 2.76 -4.14
N PHE A 25 -5.88 2.46 -3.02
CA PHE A 25 -4.53 1.94 -2.95
C PHE A 25 -4.56 0.44 -3.22
N VAL A 26 -3.66 -0.04 -4.08
CA VAL A 26 -3.50 -1.45 -4.43
C VAL A 26 -2.00 -1.78 -4.38
N GLY A 27 -1.58 -2.51 -3.35
CA GLY A 27 -0.23 -2.97 -3.17
C GLY A 27 -0.05 -4.42 -3.61
N ASP A 28 0.94 -4.69 -4.43
CA ASP A 28 1.42 -6.02 -4.79
C ASP A 28 2.55 -6.43 -3.84
N LEU A 29 2.25 -7.36 -2.94
CA LEU A 29 3.17 -7.94 -1.98
C LEU A 29 4.19 -8.88 -2.64
N ALA A 30 3.88 -9.48 -3.80
CA ALA A 30 4.79 -10.37 -4.50
C ALA A 30 5.81 -9.58 -5.33
N GLU A 31 5.35 -8.55 -6.04
CA GLU A 31 6.23 -7.66 -6.83
C GLU A 31 6.86 -6.54 -5.97
N HIS A 32 6.43 -6.37 -4.72
CA HIS A 32 6.78 -5.24 -3.85
C HIS A 32 6.49 -3.88 -4.51
N THR A 33 5.36 -3.79 -5.21
CA THR A 33 4.91 -2.58 -5.89
C THR A 33 3.58 -2.09 -5.36
N TRP A 34 3.18 -0.87 -5.74
CA TRP A 34 1.87 -0.32 -5.46
C TRP A 34 1.34 0.48 -6.63
N SER A 35 0.02 0.61 -6.64
CA SER A 35 -0.75 1.40 -7.58
C SER A 35 -1.78 2.22 -6.82
N LEU A 36 -2.18 3.35 -7.39
CA LEU A 36 -3.21 4.22 -6.82
C LEU A 36 -4.20 4.57 -7.91
N TYR A 37 -5.48 4.46 -7.58
CA TYR A 37 -6.58 4.81 -8.45
C TYR A 37 -7.42 5.89 -7.79
N SER A 38 -7.91 6.84 -8.58
CA SER A 38 -8.93 7.78 -8.13
C SER A 38 -10.28 7.09 -7.93
N ALA A 39 -11.22 7.79 -7.30
CA ALA A 39 -12.56 7.30 -7.01
C ALA A 39 -13.34 6.71 -8.20
N ASN A 40 -13.09 7.24 -9.40
CA ASN A 40 -13.71 6.78 -10.64
C ASN A 40 -12.95 5.63 -11.32
N GLY A 41 -11.92 5.09 -10.66
CA GLY A 41 -11.08 4.00 -11.18
C GLY A 41 -9.99 4.44 -12.15
N ALA A 42 -9.78 5.74 -12.38
CA ALA A 42 -8.66 6.18 -13.21
C ALA A 42 -7.33 5.96 -12.47
N ALA A 43 -6.34 5.43 -13.16
CA ALA A 43 -5.02 5.23 -12.59
C ALA A 43 -4.33 6.58 -12.36
N ILE A 44 -3.82 6.78 -11.14
CA ILE A 44 -2.94 7.89 -10.77
C ILE A 44 -1.49 7.42 -10.91
N VAL A 45 -1.21 6.19 -10.46
CA VAL A 45 0.08 5.51 -10.65
C VAL A 45 -0.12 4.01 -10.67
N THR A 46 0.74 3.31 -11.41
CA THR A 46 0.72 1.86 -11.51
C THR A 46 2.11 1.28 -11.30
N LYS A 47 2.18 0.16 -10.56
CA LYS A 47 3.40 -0.64 -10.36
C LYS A 47 4.64 0.15 -9.91
N GLN A 48 4.47 1.21 -9.13
CA GLN A 48 5.60 1.93 -8.54
C GLN A 48 6.18 1.11 -7.38
N ALA A 49 7.49 1.20 -7.12
CA ALA A 49 8.11 0.53 -5.98
C ALA A 49 7.45 0.95 -4.66
N TRP A 50 7.09 -0.03 -3.82
CA TRP A 50 6.46 0.23 -2.52
C TRP A 50 7.54 0.57 -1.49
N PRO A 51 7.47 1.74 -0.83
CA PRO A 51 8.38 2.09 0.26
C PRO A 51 8.46 1.01 1.35
N GLY A 52 9.65 0.89 1.96
CA GLY A 52 9.89 -0.05 3.05
C GLY A 52 9.68 -1.53 2.68
N ASN A 53 9.86 -1.91 1.41
CA ASN A 53 9.67 -3.30 0.94
C ASN A 53 8.25 -3.85 1.26
N SER A 54 7.24 -3.00 1.07
CA SER A 54 5.83 -3.27 1.37
C SER A 54 5.40 -3.20 2.84
N ASP A 55 6.29 -2.78 3.75
CA ASP A 55 5.95 -2.63 5.17
C ASP A 55 5.28 -1.27 5.51
N SER A 56 5.43 -0.26 4.65
CA SER A 56 4.85 1.06 4.87
C SER A 56 3.34 1.09 4.58
N LYS A 57 2.56 1.85 5.35
CA LYS A 57 1.10 2.01 5.12
C LYS A 57 0.80 3.29 4.37
N PHE A 58 0.01 3.22 3.31
CA PHE A 58 -0.43 4.42 2.59
C PHE A 58 -1.26 5.32 3.51
N ALA A 59 -0.94 6.61 3.55
CA ALA A 59 -1.61 7.62 4.38
C ALA A 59 -2.37 8.66 3.56
N GLY A 60 -2.07 8.78 2.27
CA GLY A 60 -2.79 9.66 1.34
C GLY A 60 -1.93 10.17 0.19
N TYR A 61 -2.56 10.89 -0.73
CA TYR A 61 -1.90 11.49 -1.90
C TYR A 61 -2.33 12.94 -2.09
N ASN A 62 -1.34 13.82 -2.29
CA ASN A 62 -1.54 15.21 -2.67
C ASN A 62 -1.37 15.35 -4.19
N ALA A 63 -2.49 15.50 -4.88
CA ALA A 63 -2.53 15.64 -6.34
C ALA A 63 -1.84 16.90 -6.87
N ALA A 64 -1.88 18.01 -6.12
CA ALA A 64 -1.25 19.26 -6.55
C ALA A 64 0.28 19.18 -6.54
N ALA A 65 0.84 18.41 -5.61
CA ALA A 65 2.28 18.22 -5.48
C ALA A 65 2.80 16.95 -6.18
N GLY A 66 1.91 16.01 -6.56
CA GLY A 66 2.32 14.71 -7.05
C GLY A 66 3.04 13.87 -5.98
N ILE A 67 2.65 14.01 -4.70
CA ILE A 67 3.33 13.36 -3.56
C ILE A 67 2.36 12.42 -2.85
N SER A 68 2.79 11.17 -2.64
CA SER A 68 2.16 10.21 -1.74
C SER A 68 2.84 10.21 -0.38
N TYR A 69 2.06 9.97 0.66
CA TYR A 69 2.54 9.89 2.04
C TYR A 69 2.36 8.47 2.56
N PHE A 70 3.38 7.97 3.23
CA PHE A 70 3.37 6.65 3.83
C PHE A 70 3.75 6.74 5.31
N LEU A 71 3.00 6.03 6.15
CA LEU A 71 3.34 5.79 7.54
C LEU A 71 4.33 4.63 7.60
N GLU A 72 5.49 4.90 8.18
CA GLU A 72 6.56 3.94 8.39
C GLU A 72 6.75 3.73 9.90
N TYR A 73 7.22 2.53 10.27
CA TYR A 73 7.54 2.20 11.65
C TYR A 73 8.91 1.55 11.71
N HIS A 74 9.89 2.27 12.24
CA HIS A 74 11.26 1.80 12.35
C HIS A 74 11.78 2.03 13.76
N SER A 75 12.43 0.99 14.31
CA SER A 75 13.09 1.05 15.63
C SER A 75 12.22 1.63 16.75
N GLY A 76 10.94 1.24 16.78
CA GLY A 76 10.01 1.66 17.83
C GLY A 76 9.33 3.02 17.60
N LYS A 77 9.57 3.68 16.47
CA LYS A 77 9.05 5.02 16.16
C LYS A 77 8.28 5.04 14.86
N ALA A 78 7.15 5.72 14.87
CA ALA A 78 6.36 6.01 13.68
C ALA A 78 6.80 7.32 13.04
N SER A 79 6.86 7.35 11.71
CA SER A 79 7.14 8.56 10.91
C SER A 79 6.29 8.59 9.65
N ILE A 80 6.05 9.78 9.10
CA ILE A 80 5.44 9.94 7.78
C ILE A 80 6.55 10.31 6.80
N ALA A 81 6.72 9.50 5.76
CA ALA A 81 7.61 9.75 4.65
C ALA A 81 6.82 10.17 3.41
N ALA A 82 7.43 11.01 2.58
CA ALA A 82 6.84 11.57 1.38
C ALA A 82 7.57 11.04 0.14
N TYR A 83 6.83 10.51 -0.82
CA TYR A 83 7.37 9.94 -2.04
C TYR A 83 6.73 10.60 -3.26
N PRO A 84 7.51 11.01 -4.27
CA PRO A 84 6.94 11.45 -5.53
C PRO A 84 6.25 10.27 -6.21
N VAL A 85 5.16 10.59 -6.90
CA VAL A 85 4.46 9.67 -7.79
C VAL A 85 4.99 9.86 -9.22
N HIS A 86 5.32 8.77 -9.92
CA HIS A 86 5.93 8.77 -11.25
C HIS A 86 5.09 8.05 -12.30
#